data_AF-A0A800DPW4-F1
#
_entry.id   AF-A0A800DPW4-F1
#
_cell.length_a   1.000
_cell.length_b   1.000
_cell.length_c   1.000
_cell.angle_alpha   90.00
_cell.angle_beta   90.00
_cell.angle_gamma   90.00
#
_symmetry.space_group_name_H-M   'P 1'
#
loop_
_entity.id
_entity.type
_entity.pdbx_description
1 polymer ?
#
loop_
_entity_poly.entity_id
_entity_poly.type
_entity_poly.pdbx_seq_one_letter_code
_entity_poly.pdbx_strand_id
1 'polypeptide(L)'
;MARHVFFGENEREPLEFLYTHSAEYLMFTHRDIAFLPVISSLGSDENFDRYAKILYFGDVNEKIRTDSGKIIYRYLMADTAKEPVQEILDISGKRYQPGSWQISSIYLQIREKPENTSEIAVLVEIDNGKQVLRVRPQEIYFRGRYIKQEGDVFPCTILVDAHSSDPMDWRIVYLSSKVRQNLMVKLFLLNMESQFFLPVYPDPTCSQASDYSVRIWKIKYPEGLKLNSEYLNKQFPKSDLYRSWMMDED
;
A
#
# COMPACT_ATOMS: atom_id res chain seq x y z
N MET A 1 -6.08 10.25 -15.96
CA MET A 1 -4.94 10.39 -15.03
C MET A 1 -5.06 9.45 -13.83
N ALA A 2 -6.09 9.55 -12.98
CA ALA A 2 -6.29 8.67 -11.81
C ALA A 2 -6.06 7.19 -12.15
N ARG A 3 -6.87 6.64 -13.07
CA ARG A 3 -6.77 5.27 -13.56
C ARG A 3 -5.36 4.89 -14.03
N HIS A 4 -4.83 5.61 -15.01
CA HIS A 4 -3.61 5.17 -15.73
C HIS A 4 -2.30 5.51 -15.02
N VAL A 5 -2.22 6.63 -14.29
CA VAL A 5 -0.97 7.07 -13.64
C VAL A 5 -0.85 6.51 -12.23
N PHE A 6 -1.91 6.61 -11.42
CA PHE A 6 -1.85 6.19 -10.01
C PHE A 6 -2.10 4.69 -9.87
N PHE A 7 -3.04 4.14 -10.65
CA PHE A 7 -3.56 2.77 -10.55
C PHE A 7 -3.37 1.95 -11.83
N GLY A 8 -2.35 2.27 -12.62
CA GLY A 8 -2.01 1.46 -13.80
C GLY A 8 -1.65 0.03 -13.39
N GLU A 9 -2.02 -0.96 -14.20
CA GLU A 9 -1.84 -2.40 -13.89
C GLU A 9 -0.38 -2.83 -13.81
N ASN A 10 0.47 -2.09 -14.51
CA ASN A 10 1.89 -2.35 -14.63
C ASN A 10 2.62 -1.02 -14.88
N GLU A 11 3.95 -1.03 -14.88
CA GLU A 11 4.74 0.20 -15.09
C GLU A 11 4.58 0.79 -16.50
N ARG A 12 4.16 0.00 -17.49
CA ARG A 12 4.04 0.43 -18.88
C ARG A 12 2.82 1.35 -19.10
N GLU A 13 1.68 1.04 -18.49
CA GLU A 13 0.45 1.85 -18.65
C GLU A 13 0.65 3.33 -18.20
N PRO A 14 1.20 3.63 -17.01
CA PRO A 14 1.55 5.00 -16.63
C PRO A 14 2.52 5.67 -17.60
N LEU A 15 3.52 4.94 -18.11
CA LEU A 15 4.49 5.48 -19.05
C LEU A 15 3.85 5.84 -20.40
N GLU A 16 2.99 5.00 -20.94
CA GLU A 16 2.27 5.30 -22.19
C GLU A 16 1.33 6.50 -22.02
N PHE A 17 0.64 6.61 -20.88
CA PHE A 17 -0.21 7.75 -20.56
C PHE A 17 0.60 9.05 -20.45
N LEU A 18 1.68 9.04 -19.68
CA LEU A 18 2.55 10.20 -19.45
C LEU A 18 3.27 10.61 -20.75
N TYR A 19 3.74 9.65 -21.54
CA TYR A 19 4.38 9.88 -22.83
C TYR A 19 3.42 10.57 -23.81
N THR A 20 2.18 10.08 -23.88
CA THR A 20 1.14 10.67 -24.73
C THR A 20 0.85 12.13 -24.36
N HIS A 21 1.01 12.50 -23.09
CA HIS A 21 0.85 13.86 -22.58
C HIS A 21 2.15 14.67 -22.57
N SER A 22 3.24 14.15 -23.15
CA SER A 22 4.57 14.79 -23.16
C SER A 22 5.06 15.21 -21.76
N ALA A 23 4.71 14.43 -20.72
CA ALA A 23 5.14 14.73 -19.36
C ALA A 23 6.64 14.41 -19.19
N GLU A 24 7.41 15.31 -18.60
CA GLU A 24 8.84 15.06 -18.32
C GLU A 24 9.09 14.68 -16.86
N TYR A 25 8.18 15.07 -15.97
CA TYR A 25 8.26 14.84 -14.54
C TYR A 25 6.95 14.29 -14.01
N LEU A 26 7.06 13.44 -12.98
CA LEU A 26 5.96 12.95 -12.18
C LEU A 26 6.12 13.48 -10.76
N MET A 27 5.05 13.98 -10.17
CA MET A 27 5.04 14.44 -8.78
C MET A 27 3.95 13.71 -8.01
N PHE A 28 4.29 13.22 -6.82
CA PHE A 28 3.33 12.74 -5.84
C PHE A 28 3.54 13.46 -4.51
N THR A 29 2.47 13.58 -3.76
CA THR A 29 2.44 14.22 -2.46
C THR A 29 1.86 13.30 -1.40
N HIS A 30 2.11 13.60 -0.13
CA HIS A 30 1.48 12.89 0.98
C HIS A 30 -0.05 13.01 0.92
N ARG A 31 -0.56 14.10 0.36
CA ARG A 31 -2.00 14.31 0.15
C ARG A 31 -2.58 13.27 -0.83
N ASP A 32 -1.84 12.90 -1.87
CA ASP A 32 -2.32 11.89 -2.82
C ASP A 32 -2.44 10.50 -2.17
N ILE A 33 -1.53 10.15 -1.26
CA ILE A 33 -1.65 8.93 -0.43
C ILE A 33 -2.84 9.01 0.51
N ALA A 34 -3.03 10.14 1.20
CA ALA A 34 -4.14 10.33 2.13
C ALA A 34 -5.51 10.26 1.43
N PHE A 35 -5.59 10.72 0.17
CA PHE A 35 -6.81 10.63 -0.65
C PHE A 35 -6.86 9.39 -1.55
N LEU A 36 -6.02 8.37 -1.31
CA LEU A 36 -6.00 7.15 -2.12
C LEU A 36 -7.39 6.54 -2.33
N PRO A 37 -8.28 6.42 -1.32
CA PRO A 37 -9.63 5.87 -1.54
C PRO A 37 -10.45 6.69 -2.54
N VAL A 38 -10.37 8.02 -2.48
CA VAL A 38 -11.10 8.92 -3.39
C VAL A 38 -10.51 8.86 -4.80
N ILE A 39 -9.18 8.98 -4.93
CA ILE A 39 -8.51 8.96 -6.25
C ILE A 39 -8.70 7.58 -6.91
N SER A 40 -8.66 6.50 -6.13
CA SER A 40 -8.87 5.14 -6.64
C SER A 40 -10.30 4.89 -7.08
N SER A 41 -11.29 5.41 -6.34
CA SER A 41 -12.70 5.39 -6.75
C SER A 41 -12.90 6.10 -8.10
N LEU A 42 -12.37 7.32 -8.25
CA LEU A 42 -12.43 8.07 -9.51
C LEU A 42 -11.68 7.39 -10.69
N GLY A 43 -10.70 6.53 -10.38
CA GLY A 43 -9.94 5.76 -11.37
C GLY A 43 -10.57 4.42 -11.73
N SER A 44 -11.63 4.02 -11.02
CA SER A 44 -12.27 2.71 -11.20
C SER A 44 -13.41 2.75 -12.22
N ASP A 45 -13.76 1.57 -12.72
CA ASP A 45 -15.02 1.31 -13.41
C ASP A 45 -16.21 1.14 -12.42
N GLU A 46 -17.38 0.78 -12.94
CA GLU A 46 -18.60 0.51 -12.16
C GLU A 46 -18.45 -0.62 -11.13
N ASN A 47 -17.41 -1.46 -11.25
CA ASN A 47 -17.11 -2.57 -10.35
C ASN A 47 -16.00 -2.24 -9.36
N PHE A 48 -15.56 -0.98 -9.29
CA PHE A 48 -14.48 -0.55 -8.40
C PHE A 48 -13.15 -1.28 -8.68
N ASP A 49 -12.87 -1.62 -9.95
CA ASP A 49 -11.71 -2.43 -10.35
C ASP A 49 -10.35 -1.86 -9.90
N ARG A 50 -10.24 -0.55 -9.68
CA ARG A 50 -9.03 0.13 -9.18
C ARG A 50 -9.11 0.58 -7.73
N TYR A 51 -10.24 0.39 -7.04
CA TYR A 51 -10.40 0.84 -5.66
C TYR A 51 -9.30 0.28 -4.78
N ALA A 52 -8.71 1.17 -3.99
CA ALA A 52 -7.53 0.91 -3.19
C ALA A 52 -7.61 1.73 -1.90
N LYS A 53 -7.39 1.04 -0.78
CA LYS A 53 -7.37 1.65 0.55
C LYS A 53 -6.18 1.13 1.34
N ILE A 54 -5.51 2.03 2.03
CA ILE A 54 -4.45 1.70 2.98
C ILE A 54 -5.09 1.57 4.36
N LEU A 55 -4.79 0.47 5.06
CA LEU A 55 -5.27 0.27 6.42
C LEU A 55 -4.15 0.59 7.41
N TYR A 56 -4.49 1.39 8.43
CA TYR A 56 -3.57 1.86 9.45
C TYR A 56 -3.90 1.21 10.80
N PHE A 57 -2.87 0.72 11.48
CA PHE A 57 -2.91 0.17 12.82
C PHE A 57 -1.96 1.01 13.68
N GLY A 58 -2.52 1.93 14.45
CA GLY A 58 -1.76 3.02 15.09
C GLY A 58 -1.54 2.83 16.59
N ASP A 59 -2.42 2.11 17.27
CA ASP A 59 -2.35 1.96 18.72
C ASP A 59 -1.93 0.54 19.08
N VAL A 60 -0.83 0.41 19.84
CA VAL A 60 -0.56 -0.84 20.54
C VAL A 60 -1.63 -1.00 21.60
N ASN A 61 -2.52 -1.94 21.35
CA ASN A 61 -3.58 -2.29 22.29
C ASN A 61 -3.05 -3.19 23.42
N GLU A 62 -2.05 -4.03 23.13
CA GLU A 62 -1.61 -5.04 24.08
C GLU A 62 -0.12 -5.36 23.94
N LYS A 63 0.56 -5.45 25.09
CA LYS A 63 1.93 -5.95 25.23
C LYS A 63 1.90 -7.33 25.88
N ILE A 64 2.13 -8.37 25.09
CA ILE A 64 2.01 -9.77 25.49
C ILE A 64 3.40 -10.30 25.83
N ARG A 65 3.58 -10.85 27.04
CA ARG A 65 4.80 -11.57 27.42
C ARG A 65 4.56 -13.07 27.25
N THR A 66 5.35 -13.72 26.40
CA THR A 66 5.28 -15.18 26.23
C THR A 66 5.91 -15.91 27.40
N ASP A 67 5.62 -17.20 27.55
CA ASP A 67 6.25 -18.08 28.55
C ASP A 67 7.78 -18.13 28.38
N SER A 68 8.27 -17.96 27.16
CA SER A 68 9.71 -17.86 26.86
C SER A 68 10.30 -16.47 27.16
N GLY A 69 9.53 -15.57 27.77
CA GLY A 69 9.94 -14.20 28.10
C GLY A 69 10.00 -13.22 26.92
N LYS A 70 9.55 -13.60 25.72
CA LYS A 70 9.53 -12.70 24.55
C LYS A 70 8.38 -11.70 24.69
N ILE A 71 8.56 -10.51 24.15
CA ILE A 71 7.52 -9.48 24.12
C ILE A 71 6.94 -9.42 22.71
N ILE A 72 5.62 -9.48 22.62
CA ILE A 72 4.85 -9.32 21.38
C ILE A 72 3.95 -8.11 21.56
N TYR A 73 3.93 -7.22 20.56
CA TYR A 73 3.08 -6.05 20.51
C TYR A 73 1.91 -6.34 19.57
N ARG A 74 0.68 -6.12 20.04
CA ARG A 74 -0.53 -6.28 19.22
C ARG A 74 -1.09 -4.90 18.87
N TYR A 75 -1.16 -4.61 17.59
CA TYR A 75 -1.74 -3.39 17.04
C TYR A 75 -3.15 -3.67 16.54
N LEU A 76 -4.09 -2.81 16.92
CA LEU A 76 -5.45 -2.81 16.40
C LEU A 76 -5.60 -1.74 15.32
N MET A 77 -6.58 -1.93 14.46
CA MET A 77 -6.94 -0.92 13.48
C MET A 77 -7.44 0.34 14.21
N ALA A 78 -6.98 1.52 13.76
CA ALA A 78 -7.28 2.77 14.45
C ALA A 78 -8.78 3.16 14.39
N ASP A 79 -9.51 2.62 13.41
CA ASP A 79 -10.96 2.80 13.28
C ASP A 79 -11.69 1.52 13.71
N THR A 80 -12.74 1.70 14.51
CA THR A 80 -13.59 0.60 15.00
C THR A 80 -14.55 0.08 13.92
N ALA A 81 -14.67 0.80 12.79
CA ALA A 81 -15.32 0.29 11.59
C ALA A 81 -14.49 -0.88 11.05
N LYS A 82 -14.90 -2.09 11.42
CA LYS A 82 -14.47 -3.36 10.84
C LYS A 82 -14.74 -3.33 9.34
N GLU A 83 -13.78 -2.84 8.57
CA GLU A 83 -13.91 -2.79 7.12
C GLU A 83 -13.49 -4.13 6.52
N PRO A 84 -14.41 -4.85 5.87
CA PRO A 84 -14.04 -6.07 5.20
C PRO A 84 -13.16 -5.73 4.00
N VAL A 85 -12.15 -6.57 3.79
CA VAL A 85 -11.27 -6.41 2.64
C VAL A 85 -12.03 -6.81 1.37
N GLN A 86 -11.96 -5.95 0.35
CA GLN A 86 -12.68 -6.13 -0.92
C GLN A 86 -11.94 -7.06 -1.91
N GLU A 87 -11.01 -7.87 -1.41
CA GLU A 87 -10.17 -8.75 -2.21
C GLU A 87 -10.44 -10.21 -1.90
N ILE A 88 -10.26 -11.05 -2.91
CA ILE A 88 -10.22 -12.50 -2.74
C ILE A 88 -8.94 -12.83 -1.98
N LEU A 89 -9.05 -13.64 -0.94
CA LEU A 89 -7.91 -14.17 -0.21
C LEU A 89 -7.78 -15.66 -0.48
N ASP A 90 -6.66 -16.05 -1.08
CA ASP A 90 -6.23 -17.44 -1.20
C ASP A 90 -5.07 -17.70 -0.24
N ILE A 91 -5.30 -18.55 0.77
CA ILE A 91 -4.26 -18.93 1.75
C ILE A 91 -4.43 -20.38 2.19
N SER A 92 -3.33 -21.13 2.27
CA SER A 92 -3.34 -22.57 2.61
C SER A 92 -4.34 -23.41 1.76
N GLY A 93 -4.56 -23.04 0.50
CA GLY A 93 -5.53 -23.70 -0.39
C GLY A 93 -7.01 -23.41 -0.08
N LYS A 94 -7.31 -22.49 0.84
CA LYS A 94 -8.66 -21.99 1.12
C LYS A 94 -8.85 -20.62 0.47
N ARG A 95 -10.00 -20.45 -0.19
CA ARG A 95 -10.42 -19.22 -0.84
C ARG A 95 -11.50 -18.51 -0.03
N TYR A 96 -11.27 -17.25 0.31
CA TYR A 96 -12.21 -16.37 1.00
C TYR A 96 -12.67 -15.28 0.03
N GLN A 97 -13.97 -15.00 0.04
CA GLN A 97 -14.58 -14.02 -0.88
C GLN A 97 -14.41 -12.59 -0.34
N PRO A 98 -14.43 -11.56 -1.19
CA PRO A 98 -14.53 -10.17 -0.76
C PRO A 98 -15.69 -10.02 0.22
N GLY A 99 -15.50 -9.24 1.28
CA GLY A 99 -16.56 -9.08 2.29
C GLY A 99 -16.59 -10.16 3.38
N SER A 100 -16.03 -11.36 3.14
CA SER A 100 -16.18 -12.51 4.04
C SER A 100 -15.07 -12.63 5.10
N TRP A 101 -14.12 -11.70 5.12
CA TRP A 101 -12.97 -11.72 6.02
C TRP A 101 -12.44 -10.30 6.26
N GLN A 102 -11.71 -10.14 7.35
CA GLN A 102 -11.11 -8.87 7.76
C GLN A 102 -9.77 -9.11 8.45
N ILE A 103 -8.96 -8.06 8.54
CA ILE A 103 -7.75 -8.05 9.37
C ILE A 103 -8.13 -7.47 10.73
N SER A 104 -8.05 -8.27 11.78
CA SER A 104 -8.41 -7.85 13.14
C SER A 104 -7.24 -7.24 13.89
N SER A 105 -6.01 -7.70 13.63
CA SER A 105 -4.83 -7.28 14.38
C SER A 105 -3.53 -7.58 13.62
N ILE A 106 -2.48 -6.85 13.97
CA ILE A 106 -1.11 -7.17 13.56
C ILE A 106 -0.27 -7.38 14.81
N TYR A 107 0.49 -8.46 14.85
CA TYR A 107 1.40 -8.80 15.94
C TYR A 107 2.83 -8.59 15.48
N LEU A 108 3.60 -7.83 16.26
CA LEU A 108 5.02 -7.64 16.06
C LEU A 108 5.83 -8.25 17.21
N GLN A 109 6.86 -9.00 16.86
CA GLN A 109 7.90 -9.40 17.80
C GLN A 109 9.23 -8.83 17.29
N ILE A 110 9.90 -8.04 18.13
CA ILE A 110 11.19 -7.43 17.81
C ILE A 110 12.26 -8.15 18.63
N ARG A 111 13.37 -8.49 17.98
CA ARG A 111 14.55 -9.04 18.62
C ARG A 111 15.74 -8.15 18.31
N GLU A 112 16.23 -7.47 19.33
CA GLU A 112 17.49 -6.74 19.23
C GLU A 112 18.66 -7.72 19.07
N LYS A 113 19.53 -7.44 18.13
CA LYS A 113 20.81 -8.12 17.93
C LYS A 113 21.96 -7.21 18.36
N PRO A 114 23.15 -7.79 18.61
CA PRO A 114 24.38 -7.01 18.64
C PRO A 114 24.49 -6.15 17.37
N GLU A 115 25.11 -4.96 17.47
CA GLU A 115 25.34 -4.00 16.36
C GLU A 115 24.14 -3.10 15.97
N ASN A 116 23.19 -2.83 16.88
CA ASN A 116 22.01 -2.00 16.59
C ASN A 116 21.17 -2.51 15.41
N THR A 117 21.24 -3.80 15.12
CA THR A 117 20.36 -4.43 14.15
C THR A 117 19.19 -5.08 14.88
N SER A 118 17.98 -4.93 14.36
CA SER A 118 16.79 -5.54 14.95
C SER A 118 16.18 -6.51 13.94
N GLU A 119 15.88 -7.73 14.38
CA GLU A 119 15.01 -8.65 13.64
C GLU A 119 13.56 -8.37 14.00
N ILE A 120 12.69 -8.49 13.01
CA ILE A 120 11.24 -8.34 13.18
C ILE A 120 10.54 -9.61 12.68
N ALA A 121 9.61 -10.11 13.48
CA ALA A 121 8.64 -11.12 13.07
C ALA A 121 7.25 -10.50 13.12
N VAL A 122 6.46 -10.74 12.08
CA VAL A 122 5.12 -10.18 11.91
C VAL A 122 4.13 -11.30 11.69
N LEU A 123 2.99 -11.24 12.39
CA LEU A 123 1.81 -12.04 12.11
C LEU A 123 0.62 -11.12 11.86
N VAL A 124 -0.16 -11.44 10.85
CA VAL A 124 -1.44 -10.80 10.55
C VAL A 124 -2.54 -11.73 11.05
N GLU A 125 -3.45 -11.18 11.86
CA GLU A 125 -4.62 -11.88 12.34
C GLU A 125 -5.81 -11.60 11.42
N ILE A 126 -6.37 -12.68 10.86
CA ILE A 126 -7.47 -12.65 9.92
C ILE A 126 -8.67 -13.31 10.60
N ASP A 127 -9.79 -12.60 10.63
CA ASP A 127 -11.06 -13.07 11.16
C ASP A 127 -12.07 -13.21 10.01
N ASN A 128 -12.75 -14.36 9.95
CA ASN A 128 -13.81 -14.63 8.97
C ASN A 128 -15.16 -14.97 9.62
N GLY A 129 -15.31 -14.66 10.92
CA GLY A 129 -16.50 -14.95 11.72
C GLY A 129 -16.64 -16.41 12.18
N LYS A 130 -15.90 -17.36 11.58
CA LYS A 130 -15.90 -18.78 11.97
C LYS A 130 -14.61 -19.20 12.68
N GLN A 131 -13.49 -18.62 12.28
CA GLN A 131 -12.16 -18.93 12.79
C GLN A 131 -11.27 -17.69 12.70
N VAL A 132 -10.27 -17.65 13.58
CA VAL A 132 -9.19 -16.67 13.54
C VAL A 132 -7.94 -17.36 13.03
N LEU A 133 -7.35 -16.81 11.97
CA LEU A 133 -6.09 -17.27 11.40
C LEU A 133 -4.98 -16.30 11.76
N ARG A 134 -3.79 -16.80 12.08
CA ARG A 134 -2.59 -15.99 12.27
C ARG A 134 -1.53 -16.44 11.29
N VAL A 135 -1.20 -15.56 10.37
CA VAL A 135 -0.41 -15.89 9.19
C VAL A 135 0.67 -14.84 8.99
N ARG A 136 1.81 -15.25 8.43
CA ARG A 136 2.89 -14.30 8.17
C ARG A 136 2.59 -13.51 6.89
N PRO A 137 2.87 -12.20 6.84
CA PRO A 137 2.77 -11.46 5.59
C PRO A 137 3.85 -11.91 4.61
N GLN A 138 3.57 -11.82 3.32
CA GLN A 138 4.52 -12.11 2.26
C GLN A 138 5.71 -11.15 2.29
N GLU A 139 5.46 -9.88 2.61
CA GLU A 139 6.48 -8.83 2.63
C GLU A 139 6.41 -8.03 3.93
N ILE A 140 7.57 -7.67 4.48
CA ILE A 140 7.71 -6.70 5.56
C ILE A 140 8.65 -5.59 5.10
N TYR A 141 8.24 -4.34 5.31
CA TYR A 141 9.11 -3.18 5.15
C TYR A 141 9.36 -2.56 6.52
N PHE A 142 10.60 -2.62 6.99
CA PHE A 142 10.96 -2.17 8.35
C PHE A 142 12.29 -1.44 8.32
N ARG A 143 12.32 -0.18 8.79
CA ARG A 143 13.50 0.70 8.81
C ARG A 143 14.25 0.74 7.47
N GLY A 144 13.49 0.91 6.37
CA GLY A 144 14.03 0.95 5.00
C GLY A 144 14.50 -0.40 4.45
N ARG A 145 14.34 -1.50 5.19
CA ARG A 145 14.69 -2.84 4.74
C ARG A 145 13.45 -3.59 4.27
N TYR A 146 13.58 -4.18 3.08
CA TYR A 146 12.59 -5.10 2.53
C TYR A 146 12.93 -6.54 2.93
N ILE A 147 11.97 -7.22 3.55
CA ILE A 147 12.09 -8.61 3.99
C ILE A 147 10.99 -9.40 3.30
N LYS A 148 11.37 -10.27 2.37
CA LYS A 148 10.45 -11.23 1.73
C LYS A 148 10.38 -12.50 2.56
N GLN A 149 9.16 -12.99 2.76
CA GLN A 149 8.91 -14.26 3.44
C GLN A 149 8.53 -15.35 2.44
N GLU A 150 9.00 -16.57 2.72
CA GLU A 150 8.74 -17.75 1.91
C GLU A 150 7.79 -18.73 2.64
N GLY A 151 7.12 -19.59 1.88
CA GLY A 151 6.18 -20.61 2.36
C GLY A 151 4.71 -20.19 2.30
N ASP A 152 3.90 -20.72 3.22
CA ASP A 152 2.48 -20.35 3.36
C ASP A 152 2.38 -18.96 4.01
N VAL A 153 2.18 -17.94 3.19
CA VAL A 153 2.20 -16.52 3.55
C VAL A 153 0.94 -15.82 3.04
N PHE A 154 0.51 -14.79 3.75
CA PHE A 154 -0.58 -13.92 3.39
C PHE A 154 -0.11 -12.90 2.35
N PRO A 155 -0.76 -12.77 1.16
CA PRO A 155 -0.27 -11.97 0.04
C PRO A 155 -0.47 -10.46 0.29
N CYS A 156 0.31 -9.92 1.21
CA CYS A 156 0.32 -8.51 1.60
C CYS A 156 1.72 -8.03 1.97
N THR A 157 1.83 -6.71 2.05
CA THR A 157 3.00 -6.01 2.58
C THR A 157 2.61 -5.32 3.88
N ILE A 158 3.39 -5.55 4.94
CA ILE A 158 3.30 -4.80 6.18
C ILE A 158 4.45 -3.80 6.24
N LEU A 159 4.12 -2.52 6.19
CA LEU A 159 5.07 -1.43 6.42
C LEU A 159 5.02 -1.03 7.90
N VAL A 160 6.18 -1.07 8.55
CA VAL A 160 6.35 -0.71 9.95
C VAL A 160 7.07 0.63 10.02
N ASP A 161 6.31 1.69 10.29
CA ASP A 161 6.81 3.03 10.52
C ASP A 161 7.26 3.17 11.98
N ALA A 162 8.55 2.88 12.18
CA ALA A 162 9.24 2.90 13.47
C ALA A 162 9.90 4.28 13.72
N HIS A 163 9.10 5.34 13.76
CA HIS A 163 9.58 6.72 13.93
C HIS A 163 10.07 7.05 15.36
N SER A 164 9.83 6.17 16.34
CA SER A 164 10.35 6.27 17.71
C SER A 164 11.11 5.00 18.11
N SER A 165 11.85 5.05 19.21
CA SER A 165 12.49 3.85 19.77
C SER A 165 11.52 2.90 20.49
N ASP A 166 10.34 3.39 20.88
CA ASP A 166 9.33 2.60 21.57
C ASP A 166 8.32 2.03 20.56
N PRO A 167 8.20 0.69 20.44
CA PRO A 167 7.19 0.09 19.58
C PRO A 167 5.76 0.53 19.90
N MET A 168 5.49 1.01 21.12
CA MET A 168 4.19 1.57 21.49
C MET A 168 3.75 2.77 20.63
N ASP A 169 4.71 3.53 20.07
CA ASP A 169 4.41 4.70 19.24
C ASP A 169 4.36 4.36 17.74
N TRP A 170 4.72 3.13 17.34
CA TRP A 170 4.87 2.80 15.92
C TRP A 170 3.54 2.75 15.20
N ARG A 171 3.58 3.06 13.90
CA ARG A 171 2.42 2.91 13.01
C ARG A 171 2.64 1.76 12.07
N ILE A 172 1.65 0.88 11.98
CA ILE A 172 1.69 -0.25 11.08
C ILE A 172 0.73 -0.01 9.94
N VAL A 173 1.22 -0.19 8.74
CA VAL A 173 0.48 0.06 7.51
C VAL A 173 0.34 -1.26 6.77
N TYR A 174 -0.90 -1.68 6.56
CA TYR A 174 -1.22 -2.83 5.72
C TYR A 174 -1.46 -2.36 4.29
N LEU A 175 -0.76 -3.00 3.36
CA LEU A 175 -0.96 -2.87 1.93
C LEU A 175 -1.35 -4.23 1.37
N SER A 176 -2.53 -4.32 0.77
CA SER A 176 -2.89 -5.51 0.01
C SER A 176 -2.00 -5.67 -1.22
N SER A 177 -2.01 -6.86 -1.82
CA SER A 177 -1.29 -7.09 -3.08
C SER A 177 -1.69 -6.10 -4.17
N LYS A 178 -2.98 -5.76 -4.27
CA LYS A 178 -3.47 -4.76 -5.22
C LYS A 178 -2.88 -3.37 -4.94
N VAL A 179 -3.02 -2.88 -3.70
CA VAL A 179 -2.52 -1.55 -3.29
C VAL A 179 -1.01 -1.45 -3.49
N ARG A 180 -0.27 -2.51 -3.13
CA ARG A 180 1.18 -2.63 -3.26
C ARG A 180 1.67 -2.51 -4.72
N GLN A 181 0.84 -2.86 -5.69
CA GLN A 181 1.21 -2.79 -7.11
C GLN A 181 1.09 -1.39 -7.70
N ASN A 182 0.34 -0.49 -7.07
CA ASN A 182 0.13 0.88 -7.53
C ASN A 182 1.46 1.65 -7.64
N LEU A 183 1.63 2.40 -8.72
CA LEU A 183 2.86 3.15 -8.98
C LEU A 183 3.15 4.16 -7.87
N MET A 184 2.13 4.88 -7.41
CA MET A 184 2.28 5.85 -6.33
C MET A 184 2.73 5.18 -5.02
N VAL A 185 2.19 4.02 -4.68
CA VAL A 185 2.60 3.28 -3.47
C VAL A 185 4.04 2.79 -3.59
N LYS A 186 4.42 2.24 -4.75
CA LYS A 186 5.79 1.80 -5.02
C LYS A 186 6.80 2.94 -4.90
N LEU A 187 6.58 4.04 -5.60
CA LEU A 187 7.53 5.15 -5.68
C LEU A 187 7.51 6.01 -4.42
N PHE A 188 6.33 6.43 -3.96
CA PHE A 188 6.20 7.40 -2.87
C PHE A 188 6.30 6.75 -1.49
N LEU A 189 5.52 5.70 -1.24
CA LEU A 189 5.42 5.10 0.11
C LEU A 189 6.55 4.12 0.40
N LEU A 190 6.89 3.28 -0.58
CA LEU A 190 7.89 2.21 -0.40
C LEU A 190 9.28 2.58 -0.91
N ASN A 191 9.43 3.75 -1.53
CA ASN A 191 10.70 4.22 -2.10
C ASN A 191 11.37 3.17 -3.00
N MET A 192 10.58 2.41 -3.76
CA MET A 192 11.11 1.40 -4.66
C MET A 192 11.83 2.06 -5.84
N GLU A 193 13.02 1.56 -6.15
CA GLU A 193 13.76 1.99 -7.32
C GLU A 193 13.01 1.64 -8.60
N SER A 194 13.08 2.55 -9.58
CA SER A 194 12.58 2.32 -10.93
C SER A 194 13.60 2.81 -11.94
N GLN A 195 13.79 2.05 -13.01
CA GLN A 195 14.63 2.46 -14.14
C GLN A 195 13.99 3.58 -14.97
N PHE A 196 12.69 3.81 -14.83
CA PHE A 196 11.92 4.77 -15.63
C PHE A 196 11.54 6.04 -14.85
N PHE A 197 11.48 5.98 -13.53
CA PHE A 197 11.15 7.12 -12.67
C PHE A 197 12.35 7.45 -11.80
N LEU A 198 13.18 8.38 -12.25
CA LEU A 198 14.44 8.74 -11.59
C LEU A 198 14.17 9.84 -10.55
N PRO A 199 14.40 9.61 -9.25
CA PRO A 199 14.13 10.62 -8.24
C PRO A 199 14.98 11.86 -8.47
N VAL A 200 14.36 13.04 -8.44
CA VAL A 200 15.02 14.35 -8.56
C VAL A 200 14.69 15.29 -7.40
N TYR A 201 13.61 15.01 -6.67
CA TYR A 201 13.28 15.71 -5.42
C TYR A 201 12.62 14.74 -4.42
N PRO A 202 12.97 14.79 -3.11
CA PRO A 202 14.10 15.55 -2.55
C PRO A 202 15.43 15.12 -3.16
N ASP A 203 16.51 15.86 -2.89
CA ASP A 203 17.84 15.44 -3.33
C ASP A 203 18.08 13.99 -2.86
N PRO A 204 18.36 13.03 -3.76
CA PRO A 204 18.55 11.63 -3.38
C PRO A 204 19.69 11.41 -2.38
N THR A 205 20.62 12.37 -2.28
CA THR A 205 21.72 12.35 -1.31
C THR A 205 21.28 12.80 0.10
N CYS A 206 20.07 13.34 0.26
CA CYS A 206 19.55 13.76 1.54
C CYS A 206 19.02 12.56 2.35
N SER A 207 19.61 12.34 3.53
CA SER A 207 19.22 11.24 4.43
C SER A 207 17.82 11.37 5.03
N GLN A 208 17.15 12.52 4.87
CA GLN A 208 15.79 12.79 5.37
C GLN A 208 14.71 12.61 4.31
N ALA A 209 14.98 11.89 3.22
CA ALA A 209 14.03 11.73 2.11
C ALA A 209 12.64 11.20 2.53
N SER A 210 12.52 10.53 3.68
CA SER A 210 11.24 10.07 4.26
C SER A 210 10.32 11.18 4.74
N ASP A 211 10.84 12.36 5.06
CA ASP A 211 10.10 13.41 5.77
C ASP A 211 9.41 14.40 4.82
N TYR A 212 9.64 14.24 3.51
CA TYR A 212 9.13 15.16 2.51
C TYR A 212 7.68 14.85 2.15
N SER A 213 6.85 15.89 2.22
CA SER A 213 5.45 15.86 1.80
C SER A 213 5.26 15.79 0.28
N VAL A 214 6.34 15.95 -0.50
CA VAL A 214 6.35 15.97 -1.96
C VAL A 214 7.58 15.22 -2.46
N ARG A 215 7.40 14.43 -3.53
CA ARG A 215 8.48 13.77 -4.25
C ARG A 215 8.28 13.95 -5.75
N ILE A 216 9.38 14.13 -6.47
CA ILE A 216 9.39 14.35 -7.92
C ILE A 216 10.37 13.39 -8.56
N TRP A 217 9.94 12.80 -9.67
CA TRP A 217 10.74 11.93 -10.51
C TRP A 217 10.84 12.50 -11.93
N LYS A 218 12.04 12.46 -12.51
CA LYS A 218 12.22 12.64 -13.96
C LYS A 218 11.86 11.33 -14.66
N ILE A 219 11.05 11.44 -15.70
CA ILE A 219 10.57 10.28 -16.45
C ILE A 219 11.59 9.95 -17.55
N LYS A 220 12.05 8.71 -17.59
CA LYS A 220 12.88 8.14 -18.65
C LYS A 220 12.02 7.16 -19.45
N TYR A 221 11.56 7.61 -20.61
CA TYR A 221 10.76 6.80 -21.51
C TYR A 221 11.60 5.71 -22.19
N PRO A 222 11.19 4.42 -22.16
CA PRO A 222 11.80 3.39 -22.98
C PRO A 222 11.54 3.65 -24.48
N GLU A 223 12.43 3.14 -25.33
CA GLU A 223 12.23 3.17 -26.78
C GLU A 223 10.99 2.39 -27.20
N GLY A 224 10.35 2.81 -28.29
CA GLY A 224 9.21 2.09 -28.87
C GLY A 224 7.87 2.27 -28.13
N LEU A 225 7.77 3.22 -27.19
CA LEU A 225 6.46 3.67 -26.72
C LEU A 225 5.66 4.26 -27.87
N LYS A 226 4.38 3.90 -27.95
CA LYS A 226 3.45 4.40 -28.95
C LYS A 226 2.53 5.41 -28.31
N LEU A 227 2.27 6.49 -29.04
CA LEU A 227 1.28 7.48 -28.63
C LEU A 227 -0.11 6.82 -28.73
N ASN A 228 -0.86 6.84 -27.62
CA ASN A 228 -2.22 6.33 -27.59
C ASN A 228 -3.20 7.50 -27.63
N SER A 229 -3.76 7.79 -28.81
CA SER A 229 -4.67 8.91 -29.00
C SER A 229 -5.93 8.84 -28.13
N GLU A 230 -6.33 7.68 -27.62
CA GLU A 230 -7.47 7.56 -26.70
C GLU A 230 -7.22 8.28 -25.38
N TYR A 231 -5.97 8.35 -24.91
CA TYR A 231 -5.62 9.10 -23.71
C TYR A 231 -5.74 10.62 -23.88
N LEU A 232 -5.81 11.10 -25.11
CA LEU A 232 -6.06 12.52 -25.41
C LEU A 232 -7.57 12.84 -25.46
N ASN A 233 -8.44 11.82 -25.32
CA ASN A 233 -9.87 12.03 -25.33
C ASN A 233 -10.31 12.80 -24.07
N LYS A 234 -10.94 13.96 -24.28
CA LYS A 234 -11.47 14.84 -23.23
C LYS A 234 -12.98 14.64 -23.01
N GLN A 235 -13.64 13.82 -23.82
CA GLN A 235 -15.04 13.47 -23.60
C GLN A 235 -15.11 12.62 -22.33
N PHE A 236 -15.71 13.21 -21.31
CA PHE A 236 -15.96 12.52 -20.05
C PHE A 236 -16.93 11.35 -20.29
N PRO A 237 -16.80 10.22 -19.58
CA PRO A 237 -17.83 9.17 -19.61
C PRO A 237 -19.23 9.75 -19.35
N LYS A 238 -20.25 9.05 -19.84
CA LYS A 238 -21.66 9.47 -19.74
C LYS A 238 -22.00 9.86 -18.30
N SER A 239 -22.81 10.90 -18.14
CA SER A 239 -23.22 11.49 -16.84
C SER A 239 -23.76 10.48 -15.81
N ASP A 240 -24.24 9.33 -16.28
CA ASP A 240 -24.80 8.29 -15.41
C ASP A 240 -23.71 7.61 -14.54
N LEU A 241 -22.46 7.51 -15.03
CA LEU A 241 -21.31 7.04 -14.24
C LEU A 241 -20.90 8.03 -13.14
N TYR A 242 -21.21 9.32 -13.31
CA TYR A 242 -20.95 10.33 -12.28
C TYR A 242 -21.94 10.23 -11.12
N ARG A 243 -23.21 9.86 -11.40
CA ARG A 243 -24.24 9.72 -10.36
C ARG A 243 -23.95 8.56 -9.41
N SER A 244 -23.39 7.45 -9.89
CA SER A 244 -22.97 6.33 -9.04
C SER A 244 -21.83 6.68 -8.07
N TRP A 245 -21.09 7.76 -8.29
CA TRP A 245 -20.01 8.21 -7.39
C TRP A 245 -20.48 9.19 -6.31
N MET A 246 -21.69 9.74 -6.45
CA MET A 246 -22.25 10.77 -5.56
C MET A 246 -23.35 10.23 -4.63
N MET A 247 -23.69 8.94 -4.72
CA MET A 247 -24.85 8.34 -4.05
C MET A 247 -24.40 7.24 -3.09
N ASP A 248 -23.81 7.64 -1.97
CA ASP A 248 -23.69 6.85 -0.72
C ASP A 248 -23.93 7.77 0.51
N GLU A 249 -24.68 8.86 0.32
CA GLU A 249 -25.22 9.68 1.41
C GLU A 249 -26.73 9.38 1.58
N ASP A 250 -27.06 8.22 2.15
CA ASP A 250 -28.38 7.92 2.74
C ASP A 250 -28.21 7.47 4.20
#